data_AF-A0AAU4LKW8-F1
#
_entry.id   AF-A0AAU4LKW8-F1
#
_cell.length_a   1.000
_cell.length_b   1.000
_cell.length_c   1.000
_cell.angle_alpha   90.00
_cell.angle_beta   90.00
_cell.angle_gamma   90.00
#
_symmetry.space_group_name_H-M   'P 1'
#
loop_
_entity.id
_entity.type
_entity.pdbx_description
1 polymer ?
#
loop_
_entity_poly.entity_id
_entity_poly.type
_entity_poly.pdbx_seq_one_letter_code
_entity_poly.pdbx_strand_id
1 'polypeptide(L)'
;MSAAPAERPAPVSRPRGLRRFAGPPEPRQERCELCGVPVTESGHRHLVDTEKRSLACACIPCALLFERQGAARGRFRTVPDRYLCDADHRLDDGAWERLQIPVGVAFFFRNAALDRLVALYPSPAGATESELDPETWQTVLGASSLAALLEPDVEALLMRRTEGRAECYLVPIDICYELVGRMRLLWQGFDGGAEARADLQAFFAHVEERARTQGTGRPG
;
A
#
# COMPACT_ATOMS: atom_id res chain seq x y z
N MET A 1 26.46 -57.49 53.68
CA MET A 1 26.55 -56.23 52.90
C MET A 1 26.30 -56.57 51.44
N SER A 2 25.11 -56.26 50.91
CA SER A 2 24.84 -56.35 49.47
C SER A 2 23.82 -55.25 49.15
N ALA A 3 24.29 -54.22 48.46
CA ALA A 3 23.49 -53.07 48.07
C ALA A 3 22.86 -53.35 46.70
N ALA A 4 21.55 -53.14 46.58
CA ALA A 4 20.82 -53.25 45.32
C ALA A 4 21.22 -52.12 44.34
N PRO A 5 21.23 -52.36 43.02
CA PRO A 5 21.58 -51.35 42.05
C PRO A 5 20.43 -50.35 41.83
N ALA A 6 20.78 -49.07 41.71
CA ALA A 6 19.85 -47.99 41.41
C ALA A 6 19.48 -47.96 39.91
N GLU A 7 18.19 -47.98 39.60
CA GLU A 7 17.65 -47.84 38.25
C GLU A 7 17.87 -46.42 37.69
N ARG A 8 18.29 -46.33 36.42
CA ARG A 8 18.46 -45.06 35.70
C ARG A 8 17.11 -44.58 35.17
N PRO A 9 16.73 -43.31 35.36
CA PRO A 9 15.46 -42.79 34.83
C PRO A 9 15.48 -42.74 33.29
N ALA A 10 14.37 -43.15 32.69
CA ALA A 10 14.16 -43.16 31.25
C ALA A 10 14.12 -41.72 30.66
N PRO A 11 14.56 -41.52 29.40
CA PRO A 11 14.57 -40.21 28.78
C PRO A 11 13.14 -39.70 28.54
N VAL A 12 12.85 -38.49 29.03
CA VAL A 12 11.58 -37.81 28.86
C VAL A 12 11.41 -37.41 27.39
N SER A 13 10.45 -38.02 26.71
CA SER A 13 10.06 -37.70 25.34
C SER A 13 9.58 -36.26 25.23
N ARG A 14 10.34 -35.41 24.52
CA ARG A 14 9.95 -34.02 24.24
C ARG A 14 8.68 -33.98 23.37
N PRO A 15 7.67 -33.16 23.71
CA PRO A 15 6.43 -33.09 22.95
C PRO A 15 6.71 -32.54 21.54
N ARG A 16 6.44 -33.37 20.51
CA ARG A 16 6.61 -33.05 19.08
C ARG A 16 5.51 -32.11 18.52
N GLY A 17 4.61 -31.60 19.36
CA GLY A 17 3.38 -30.92 18.94
C GLY A 17 3.51 -29.42 18.60
N LEU A 18 4.62 -28.77 18.96
CA LEU A 18 4.77 -27.30 18.81
C LEU A 18 5.52 -26.87 17.54
N ARG A 19 6.12 -27.80 16.78
CA ARG A 19 6.86 -27.46 15.56
C ARG A 19 5.95 -26.87 14.47
N ARG A 20 4.66 -27.19 14.46
CA ARG A 20 3.67 -26.65 13.51
C ARG A 20 3.32 -25.17 13.73
N PHE A 21 3.73 -24.60 14.86
CA PHE A 21 3.51 -23.19 15.21
C PHE A 21 4.80 -22.37 15.25
N ALA A 22 5.96 -23.01 15.06
CA ALA A 22 7.28 -22.39 15.13
C ALA A 22 7.91 -22.15 13.74
N GLY A 23 7.20 -22.50 12.66
CA GLY A 23 7.59 -22.14 11.29
C GLY A 23 6.84 -20.89 10.84
N PRO A 24 7.40 -20.11 9.89
CA PRO A 24 6.63 -19.08 9.20
C PRO A 24 5.34 -19.72 8.67
N PRO A 25 4.17 -19.07 8.80
CA PRO A 25 2.94 -19.59 8.20
C PRO A 25 3.18 -19.83 6.71
N GLU A 26 2.78 -21.00 6.19
CA GLU A 26 2.85 -21.25 4.75
C GLU A 26 2.04 -20.16 4.04
N PRO A 27 2.57 -19.59 2.93
CA PRO A 27 1.83 -18.60 2.16
C PRO A 27 0.48 -19.18 1.80
N ARG A 28 -0.59 -18.56 2.30
CA ARG A 28 -1.94 -18.96 1.92
C ARG A 28 -2.08 -18.64 0.44
N GLN A 29 -2.48 -19.65 -0.34
CA GLN A 29 -2.77 -19.43 -1.75
C GLN A 29 -3.91 -18.41 -1.87
N GLU A 30 -3.59 -17.25 -2.44
CA GLU A 30 -4.56 -16.19 -2.71
C GLU A 30 -5.66 -16.69 -3.65
N ARG A 31 -6.89 -16.24 -3.43
CA ARG A 31 -8.07 -16.64 -4.21
C ARG A 31 -8.82 -15.42 -4.68
N CYS A 32 -9.40 -15.52 -5.88
CA CYS A 32 -10.31 -14.51 -6.36
C CYS A 32 -11.55 -14.44 -5.44
N GLU A 33 -11.86 -13.27 -4.90
CA GLU A 33 -13.00 -13.06 -4.00
C GLU A 33 -14.36 -13.09 -4.70
N LEU A 34 -14.37 -13.13 -6.04
CA LEU A 34 -15.58 -13.23 -6.84
C LEU A 34 -15.92 -14.67 -7.24
N CYS A 35 -14.93 -15.42 -7.78
CA CYS A 35 -15.16 -16.77 -8.31
C CYS A 35 -14.44 -17.88 -7.53
N GLY A 36 -13.60 -17.56 -6.55
CA GLY A 36 -12.89 -18.51 -5.69
C GLY A 36 -11.69 -19.21 -6.34
N VAL A 37 -11.41 -18.95 -7.62
CA VAL A 37 -10.27 -19.56 -8.32
C VAL A 37 -8.95 -19.11 -7.68
N PRO A 38 -7.96 -20.01 -7.51
CA PRO A 38 -6.63 -19.60 -7.09
C PRO A 38 -6.04 -18.58 -8.03
N VAL A 39 -5.40 -17.55 -7.48
CA VAL A 39 -4.64 -16.57 -8.25
C VAL A 39 -3.15 -16.72 -7.95
N THR A 40 -2.32 -16.54 -8.97
CA THR A 40 -0.86 -16.49 -8.80
C THR A 40 -0.43 -15.06 -8.50
N GLU A 41 0.72 -14.88 -7.86
CA GLU A 41 1.29 -13.55 -7.60
C GLU A 41 1.40 -12.70 -8.87
N SER A 42 1.73 -13.31 -10.02
CA SER A 42 1.85 -12.61 -11.31
C SER A 42 0.54 -12.42 -12.09
N GLY A 43 -0.56 -13.06 -11.68
CA GLY A 43 -1.82 -13.13 -12.43
C GLY A 43 -3.04 -12.57 -11.68
N HIS A 44 -2.82 -11.99 -10.51
CA HIS A 44 -3.88 -11.35 -9.73
C HIS A 44 -3.96 -9.86 -10.05
N ARG A 45 -5.18 -9.33 -10.05
CA ARG A 45 -5.50 -7.91 -10.13
C ARG A 45 -6.32 -7.56 -8.89
N HIS A 46 -6.44 -6.28 -8.59
CA HIS A 46 -7.29 -5.82 -7.48
C HIS A 46 -8.53 -5.11 -7.99
N LEU A 47 -9.61 -5.28 -7.23
CA LEU A 47 -10.82 -4.48 -7.31
C LEU A 47 -10.95 -3.63 -6.06
N VAL A 48 -11.43 -2.41 -6.20
CA VAL A 48 -11.92 -1.60 -5.08
C VAL A 48 -13.41 -1.89 -4.92
N ASP A 49 -13.82 -2.37 -3.73
CA ASP A 49 -15.22 -2.33 -3.28
C ASP A 49 -15.48 -0.93 -2.72
N THR A 50 -16.12 -0.05 -3.49
CA THR A 50 -16.35 1.36 -3.13
C THR A 50 -17.32 1.53 -1.96
N GLU A 51 -18.21 0.56 -1.73
CA GLU A 51 -19.11 0.54 -0.58
C GLU A 51 -18.36 0.19 0.71
N LYS A 52 -17.53 -0.86 0.67
CA LYS A 52 -16.75 -1.31 1.83
C LYS A 52 -15.43 -0.58 2.03
N ARG A 53 -14.98 0.15 1.02
CA ARG A 53 -13.67 0.83 0.95
C ARG A 53 -12.52 -0.15 1.22
N SER A 54 -12.59 -1.30 0.55
CA SER A 54 -11.62 -2.37 0.68
C SER A 54 -11.13 -2.84 -0.68
N LEU A 55 -9.91 -3.35 -0.72
CA LEU A 55 -9.40 -4.07 -1.86
C LEU A 55 -9.91 -5.51 -1.84
N ALA A 56 -10.13 -6.06 -3.02
CA ALA A 56 -10.47 -7.46 -3.22
C ALA A 56 -9.60 -8.09 -4.32
N CYS A 57 -9.06 -9.27 -4.06
CA CYS A 57 -8.29 -10.02 -5.04
C CYS A 57 -9.19 -10.53 -6.18
N ALA A 58 -8.76 -10.34 -7.42
CA ALA A 58 -9.47 -10.79 -8.60
C ALA A 58 -8.56 -11.51 -9.60
N CYS A 59 -9.05 -12.59 -10.20
CA CYS A 59 -8.42 -13.16 -11.38
C CYS A 59 -8.65 -12.25 -12.60
N ILE A 60 -7.80 -12.39 -13.62
CA ILE A 60 -7.88 -11.57 -14.85
C ILE A 60 -9.30 -11.55 -15.46
N PRO A 61 -9.98 -12.70 -15.69
CA PRO A 61 -11.33 -12.68 -16.26
C PRO A 61 -12.34 -11.87 -15.43
N CYS A 62 -12.27 -11.99 -14.10
CA CYS A 62 -13.16 -11.24 -13.21
C CYS A 62 -12.81 -9.74 -13.22
N ALA A 63 -11.54 -9.38 -13.22
CA ALA A 63 -11.11 -7.97 -13.29
C ALA A 63 -11.59 -7.28 -14.58
N LEU A 64 -11.54 -7.97 -15.72
CA LEU A 64 -12.01 -7.42 -17.01
C LEU A 64 -13.50 -7.02 -16.98
N LEU A 65 -14.33 -7.68 -16.15
CA LEU A 65 -15.75 -7.34 -16.04
C LEU A 65 -15.99 -5.96 -15.39
N PHE A 66 -15.02 -5.45 -14.63
CA PHE A 66 -15.12 -4.20 -13.86
C PHE A 66 -14.18 -3.09 -14.35
N GLU A 67 -13.51 -3.29 -15.49
CA GLU A 67 -12.74 -2.23 -16.16
C GLU A 67 -13.65 -1.16 -16.80
N ARG A 68 -14.87 -1.55 -17.21
CA ARG A 68 -15.82 -0.62 -17.81
C ARG A 68 -16.67 0.05 -16.74
N GLN A 69 -16.74 1.38 -16.79
CA GLN A 69 -17.59 2.17 -15.89
C GLN A 69 -19.04 1.68 -15.93
N GLY A 70 -19.64 1.47 -14.74
CA GLY A 70 -21.05 1.05 -14.57
C GLY A 70 -21.28 -0.44 -14.29
N ALA A 71 -20.25 -1.30 -14.38
CA ALA A 71 -20.36 -2.70 -13.97
C ALA A 71 -20.74 -2.83 -12.48
N ALA A 72 -21.62 -3.78 -12.14
CA ALA A 72 -22.19 -3.94 -10.79
C ALA A 72 -22.61 -2.62 -10.11
N ARG A 73 -23.25 -1.71 -10.87
CA ARG A 73 -23.67 -0.38 -10.38
C ARG A 73 -22.52 0.50 -9.87
N GLY A 74 -21.28 0.23 -10.28
CA GLY A 74 -20.09 0.97 -9.87
C GLY A 74 -19.54 0.57 -8.50
N ARG A 75 -20.07 -0.48 -7.87
CA ARG A 75 -19.57 -0.96 -6.57
C ARG A 75 -18.14 -1.48 -6.66
N PHE A 76 -17.86 -2.32 -7.66
CA PHE A 76 -16.53 -2.86 -7.87
C PHE A 76 -15.88 -2.14 -9.05
N ARG A 77 -14.64 -1.68 -8.83
CA ARG A 77 -13.86 -0.99 -9.86
C ARG A 77 -12.48 -1.62 -9.95
N THR A 78 -12.06 -1.94 -11.16
CA THR A 78 -10.72 -2.49 -11.38
C THR A 78 -9.67 -1.44 -11.12
N VAL A 79 -8.65 -1.80 -10.35
CA VAL A 79 -7.48 -0.95 -10.13
C VAL A 79 -6.70 -0.86 -11.45
N PRO A 80 -6.49 0.35 -12.00
CA PRO A 80 -5.74 0.53 -13.23
C PRO A 80 -4.27 0.20 -13.02
N ASP A 81 -3.58 -0.13 -14.11
CA ASP A 81 -2.13 -0.31 -14.11
C ASP A 81 -1.44 0.92 -14.71
N ARG A 82 -1.56 2.06 -14.02
CA ARG A 82 -1.11 3.37 -14.50
C ARG A 82 -0.17 4.03 -13.50
N TYR A 83 1.04 4.34 -13.97
CA TYR A 83 2.10 4.99 -13.18
C TYR A 83 2.57 6.25 -13.92
N LEU A 84 2.42 7.40 -13.28
CA LEU A 84 2.82 8.68 -13.84
C LEU A 84 3.64 9.46 -12.81
N CYS A 85 4.60 10.25 -13.28
CA CYS A 85 5.34 11.18 -12.42
C CYS A 85 5.20 12.61 -12.95
N ASP A 86 5.23 13.57 -12.02
CA ASP A 86 5.28 14.99 -12.31
C ASP A 86 6.69 15.50 -12.02
N ALA A 87 7.52 15.60 -13.06
CA ALA A 87 8.92 16.01 -12.92
C ALA A 87 9.05 17.49 -12.50
N ASP A 88 8.02 18.29 -12.75
CA ASP A 88 8.01 19.73 -12.45
C ASP A 88 7.39 20.03 -11.08
N HIS A 89 6.76 19.04 -10.44
CA HIS A 89 6.17 19.22 -9.12
C HIS A 89 7.24 19.53 -8.08
N ARG A 90 7.05 20.64 -7.37
CA ARG A 90 7.91 21.06 -6.27
C ARG A 90 7.05 21.35 -5.07
N LEU A 91 7.28 20.58 -4.01
CA LEU A 91 6.78 20.87 -2.69
C LEU A 91 7.96 21.30 -1.82
N ASP A 92 7.87 22.49 -1.24
CA ASP A 92 8.83 22.94 -0.24
C ASP A 92 8.56 22.30 1.13
N ASP A 93 9.54 22.39 2.03
CA ASP A 93 9.45 21.79 3.36
C ASP A 93 8.28 22.35 4.18
N GLY A 94 8.00 23.65 4.04
CA GLY A 94 6.89 24.30 4.75
C GLY A 94 5.52 23.78 4.32
N ALA A 95 5.36 23.40 3.05
CA ALA A 95 4.15 22.77 2.54
C ALA A 95 4.00 21.33 3.03
N TRP A 96 5.09 20.57 3.18
CA TRP A 96 5.03 19.25 3.82
C TRP A 96 4.67 19.34 5.30
N GLU A 97 5.21 20.32 6.03
CA GLU A 97 4.88 20.50 7.46
C GLU A 97 3.39 20.76 7.68
N ARG A 98 2.72 21.50 6.78
CA ARG A 98 1.27 21.71 6.83
C ARG A 98 0.46 20.42 6.73
N LEU A 99 1.02 19.35 6.15
CA LEU A 99 0.35 18.04 6.09
C LEU A 99 0.27 17.34 7.46
N GLN A 100 1.05 17.79 8.45
CA GLN A 100 1.14 17.15 9.77
C GLN A 100 1.49 15.65 9.68
N ILE A 101 2.23 15.25 8.63
CA ILE A 101 2.64 13.86 8.40
C ILE A 101 4.02 13.65 9.02
N PRO A 102 4.16 12.78 10.05
CA PRO A 102 5.40 12.62 10.82
C PRO A 102 6.48 11.82 10.07
N VAL A 103 6.11 11.18 8.95
CA VAL A 103 6.99 10.35 8.13
C VAL A 103 7.23 11.01 6.77
N GLY A 104 8.25 10.56 6.05
CA GLY A 104 8.59 11.11 4.73
C GLY A 104 7.75 10.57 3.57
N VAL A 105 6.62 9.91 3.83
CA VAL A 105 5.79 9.27 2.81
C VAL A 105 4.32 9.39 3.14
N ALA A 106 3.51 9.70 2.13
CA ALA A 106 2.07 9.79 2.21
C ALA A 106 1.44 9.44 0.87
N PHE A 107 0.19 9.01 0.88
CA PHE A 107 -0.59 8.92 -0.32
C PHE A 107 -1.97 9.54 -0.15
N PHE A 108 -2.48 10.07 -1.26
CA PHE A 108 -3.69 10.86 -1.29
C PHE A 108 -4.62 10.34 -2.36
N PHE A 109 -5.89 10.14 -2.05
CA PHE A 109 -6.87 9.71 -3.04
C PHE A 109 -8.21 10.42 -2.83
N ARG A 110 -9.00 10.51 -3.89
CA ARG A 110 -10.36 11.07 -3.82
C ARG A 110 -11.33 9.95 -3.52
N ASN A 111 -12.01 10.03 -2.39
CA ASN A 111 -13.10 9.13 -2.06
C ASN A 111 -14.39 9.64 -2.73
N ALA A 112 -14.92 8.90 -3.70
CA ALA A 112 -16.10 9.36 -4.45
C ALA A 112 -17.37 9.34 -3.59
N ALA A 113 -17.51 8.39 -2.67
CA ALA A 113 -18.70 8.27 -1.82
C ALA A 113 -18.83 9.40 -0.79
N LEU A 114 -17.71 9.91 -0.28
CA LEU A 114 -17.64 11.03 0.66
C LEU A 114 -17.39 12.38 -0.02
N ASP A 115 -17.14 12.36 -1.33
CA ASP A 115 -16.73 13.51 -2.15
C ASP A 115 -15.57 14.32 -1.53
N ARG A 116 -14.59 13.63 -0.93
CA ARG A 116 -13.45 14.27 -0.25
C ARG A 116 -12.12 13.59 -0.56
N LEU A 117 -11.04 14.35 -0.41
CA LEU A 117 -9.69 13.80 -0.41
C LEU A 117 -9.38 13.14 0.94
N VAL A 118 -8.64 12.05 0.90
CA VAL A 118 -8.17 11.30 2.06
C VAL A 118 -6.65 11.25 2.00
N ALA A 119 -5.98 11.61 3.10
CA ALA A 119 -4.54 11.50 3.26
C ALA A 119 -4.22 10.32 4.17
N LEU A 120 -3.43 9.37 3.69
CA LEU A 120 -2.98 8.24 4.47
C LEU A 120 -1.45 8.20 4.51
N TYR A 121 -0.89 7.79 5.64
CA TYR A 121 0.54 7.51 5.76
C TYR A 121 0.77 6.18 6.50
N PRO A 122 1.88 5.47 6.21
CA PRO A 122 2.21 4.23 6.90
C PRO A 122 2.55 4.46 8.38
N SER A 123 2.04 3.60 9.25
CA SER A 123 2.36 3.56 10.68
C SER A 123 2.41 2.12 11.21
N PRO A 124 2.88 1.88 12.46
CA PRO A 124 2.83 0.56 13.09
C PRO A 124 1.42 -0.05 13.13
N ALA A 125 0.38 0.78 13.16
CA ALA A 125 -1.01 0.34 13.18
C ALA A 125 -1.56 0.04 11.78
N GLY A 126 -0.81 0.32 10.72
CA GLY A 126 -1.26 0.25 9.32
C GLY A 126 -1.41 1.64 8.72
N ALA A 127 -2.39 1.82 7.84
CA ALA A 127 -2.65 3.10 7.21
C ALA A 127 -3.29 4.04 8.23
N THR A 128 -2.61 5.14 8.54
CA THR A 128 -3.13 6.18 9.43
C THR A 128 -3.64 7.35 8.61
N GLU A 129 -4.87 7.80 8.88
CA GLU A 129 -5.45 8.97 8.24
C GLU A 129 -4.94 10.26 8.87
N SER A 130 -4.51 11.20 8.04
CA SER A 130 -4.22 12.58 8.45
C SER A 130 -5.44 13.45 8.18
N GLU A 131 -5.88 14.19 9.19
CA GLU A 131 -6.96 15.17 9.04
C GLU A 131 -6.38 16.46 8.45
N LEU A 132 -6.71 16.73 7.19
CA LEU A 132 -6.26 17.91 6.46
C LEU A 132 -7.43 18.81 6.08
N ASP A 133 -7.26 20.11 6.30
CA ASP A 133 -8.22 21.10 5.84
C ASP A 133 -8.17 21.27 4.29
N PRO A 134 -9.27 21.70 3.66
CA PRO A 134 -9.36 21.95 2.21
C PRO A 134 -8.28 22.86 1.60
N GLU A 135 -7.75 23.82 2.36
CA GLU A 135 -6.78 24.81 1.86
C GLU A 135 -5.37 24.21 1.77
N THR A 136 -5.00 23.39 2.76
CA THR A 136 -3.76 22.59 2.73
C THR A 136 -3.73 21.67 1.50
N TRP A 137 -4.88 21.10 1.12
CA TRP A 137 -4.99 20.28 -0.08
C TRP A 137 -4.67 21.02 -1.37
N GLN A 138 -5.27 22.20 -1.57
CA GLN A 138 -5.02 23.01 -2.76
C GLN A 138 -3.56 23.44 -2.84
N THR A 139 -2.96 23.74 -1.70
CA THR A 139 -1.57 24.17 -1.63
C THR A 139 -0.60 23.04 -1.97
N VAL A 140 -0.89 21.81 -1.54
CA VAL A 140 0.02 20.65 -1.71
C VAL A 140 -0.22 19.93 -3.05
N LEU A 141 -1.49 19.68 -3.40
CA LEU A 141 -1.84 18.92 -4.60
C LEU A 141 -2.19 19.80 -5.80
N GLY A 142 -2.67 21.02 -5.59
CA GLY A 142 -3.06 21.93 -6.68
C GLY A 142 -1.88 22.39 -7.55
N ALA A 143 -0.65 22.20 -7.08
CA ALA A 143 0.57 22.42 -7.83
C ALA A 143 0.98 21.26 -8.75
N SER A 144 0.32 20.09 -8.67
CA SER A 144 0.63 18.95 -9.55
C SER A 144 -0.41 18.78 -10.64
N SER A 145 0.09 18.58 -11.87
CA SER A 145 -0.75 18.21 -13.03
C SER A 145 -1.44 16.85 -12.84
N LEU A 146 -0.88 15.98 -12.00
CA LEU A 146 -1.40 14.64 -11.72
C LEU A 146 -2.72 14.68 -10.95
N ALA A 147 -2.97 15.69 -10.14
CA ALA A 147 -4.21 15.81 -9.38
C ALA A 147 -5.44 15.90 -10.29
N ALA A 148 -5.30 16.48 -11.48
CA ALA A 148 -6.36 16.55 -12.48
C ALA A 148 -6.60 15.22 -13.21
N LEU A 149 -5.61 14.30 -13.21
CA LEU A 149 -5.69 12.99 -13.87
C LEU A 149 -6.18 11.88 -12.94
N LEU A 150 -6.16 12.14 -11.62
CA LEU A 150 -6.46 11.18 -10.56
C LEU A 150 -7.87 10.59 -10.72
N GLU A 151 -7.94 9.28 -10.91
CA GLU A 151 -9.21 8.56 -10.92
C GLU A 151 -9.66 8.27 -9.47
N PRO A 152 -10.86 8.72 -9.03
CA PRO A 152 -11.32 8.52 -7.65
C PRO A 152 -11.36 7.04 -7.25
N ASP A 153 -11.11 6.77 -5.98
CA ASP A 153 -11.11 5.46 -5.30
C ASP A 153 -10.07 4.43 -5.78
N VAL A 154 -9.61 4.47 -7.02
CA VAL A 154 -8.77 3.41 -7.63
C VAL A 154 -7.32 3.82 -7.87
N GLU A 155 -7.02 5.11 -7.79
CA GLU A 155 -5.67 5.65 -7.89
C GLU A 155 -5.36 6.55 -6.72
N ALA A 156 -4.06 6.77 -6.49
CA ALA A 156 -3.56 7.67 -5.47
C ALA A 156 -2.40 8.52 -5.99
N LEU A 157 -2.28 9.72 -5.44
CA LEU A 157 -1.06 10.51 -5.49
C LEU A 157 -0.16 10.06 -4.36
N LEU A 158 0.88 9.32 -4.67
CA LEU A 158 1.91 8.89 -3.75
C LEU A 158 3.02 9.96 -3.70
N MET A 159 3.31 10.45 -2.52
CA MET A 159 4.36 11.43 -2.30
C MET A 159 5.44 10.91 -1.36
N ARG A 160 6.68 11.31 -1.65
CA ARG A 160 7.86 11.04 -0.83
C ARG A 160 8.68 12.29 -0.65
N ARG A 161 9.07 12.58 0.59
CA ARG A 161 10.03 13.61 0.94
C ARG A 161 11.43 13.02 1.12
N THR A 162 12.40 13.53 0.35
CA THR A 162 13.82 13.20 0.45
C THR A 162 14.64 14.48 0.34
N GLU A 163 15.54 14.74 1.30
CA GLU A 163 16.52 15.85 1.25
C GLU A 163 15.93 17.24 0.85
N GLY A 164 14.77 17.60 1.41
CA GLY A 164 14.12 18.89 1.15
C GLY A 164 13.38 19.00 -0.18
N ARG A 165 13.17 17.87 -0.86
CA ARG A 165 12.34 17.75 -2.06
C ARG A 165 11.24 16.74 -1.85
N ALA A 166 10.02 17.05 -2.28
CA ALA A 166 8.98 16.05 -2.41
C ALA A 166 8.78 15.67 -3.88
N GLU A 167 8.72 14.37 -4.12
CA GLU A 167 8.35 13.78 -5.40
C GLU A 167 6.88 13.37 -5.35
N CYS A 168 6.19 13.44 -6.49
CA CYS A 168 4.79 13.10 -6.62
C CYS A 168 4.59 12.12 -7.78
N TYR A 169 3.92 11.01 -7.48
CA TYR A 169 3.59 9.95 -8.42
C TYR A 169 2.09 9.71 -8.40
N LEU A 170 1.47 9.54 -9.56
CA LEU A 170 0.13 8.95 -9.66
C LEU A 170 0.33 7.45 -9.86
N VAL A 171 -0.27 6.68 -8.97
CA VAL A 171 -0.08 5.24 -8.91
C VAL A 171 -1.41 4.51 -8.69
N PRO A 172 -1.47 3.20 -8.99
CA PRO A 172 -2.57 2.35 -8.57
C PRO A 172 -2.74 2.39 -7.05
N ILE A 173 -3.97 2.40 -6.53
CA ILE A 173 -4.16 2.56 -5.07
C ILE A 173 -3.72 1.32 -4.26
N ASP A 174 -3.72 0.14 -4.88
CA ASP A 174 -3.33 -1.11 -4.25
C ASP A 174 -1.87 -1.13 -3.82
N ILE A 175 -0.95 -0.57 -4.60
CA ILE A 175 0.46 -0.50 -4.20
C ILE A 175 0.70 0.40 -2.98
N CYS A 176 -0.16 1.40 -2.74
CA CYS A 176 -0.08 2.22 -1.54
C CYS A 176 -0.45 1.39 -0.30
N TYR A 177 -1.46 0.53 -0.41
CA TYR A 177 -1.83 -0.40 0.65
C TYR A 177 -0.81 -1.54 0.81
N GLU A 178 -0.19 -2.00 -0.28
CA GLU A 178 0.95 -2.92 -0.23
C GLU A 178 2.10 -2.29 0.56
N LEU A 179 2.47 -1.05 0.25
CA LEU A 179 3.51 -0.30 0.97
C LEU A 179 3.21 -0.23 2.47
N VAL A 180 1.98 0.12 2.84
CA VAL A 180 1.55 0.13 4.24
C VAL A 180 1.72 -1.25 4.88
N GLY A 181 1.31 -2.31 4.19
CA GLY A 181 1.46 -3.69 4.65
C GLY A 181 2.92 -4.08 4.88
N ARG A 182 3.80 -3.76 3.92
CA ARG A 182 5.25 -4.00 4.01
C ARG A 182 5.88 -3.24 5.16
N MET A 183 5.59 -1.95 5.27
CA MET A 183 6.11 -1.11 6.36
C MET A 183 5.64 -1.61 7.72
N ARG A 184 4.40 -2.06 7.84
CA ARG A 184 3.87 -2.64 9.09
C ARG A 184 4.58 -3.93 9.49
N LEU A 185 5.00 -4.76 8.52
CA LEU A 185 5.74 -6.00 8.79
C LEU A 185 7.20 -5.74 9.18
N LEU A 186 7.83 -4.76 8.54
CA LEU A 186 9.24 -4.41 8.75
C LEU A 186 9.47 -3.43 9.91
N TRP A 187 8.40 -2.89 10.50
CA TRP A 187 8.51 -1.88 11.55
C TRP A 187 9.21 -2.44 12.79
N GLN A 188 10.42 -1.97 13.04
CA GLN A 188 11.17 -2.21 14.27
C GLN A 188 11.53 -0.85 14.89
N GLY A 189 11.15 -0.60 16.15
CA GLY A 189 11.52 0.64 16.86
C GLY A 189 10.72 1.89 16.44
N PHE A 190 11.27 3.09 16.66
CA PHE A 190 10.60 4.38 16.36
C PHE A 190 10.89 4.89 14.94
N ASP A 191 12.00 4.46 14.33
CA ASP A 191 12.52 4.95 13.04
C ASP A 191 12.38 3.94 11.89
N GLY A 192 11.74 2.79 12.13
CA GLY A 192 11.58 1.71 11.15
C GLY A 192 12.87 0.96 10.82
N GLY A 193 14.01 1.33 11.41
CA GLY A 193 15.29 0.68 11.20
C GLY A 193 15.89 0.83 9.79
N ALA A 194 17.02 0.15 9.56
CA ALA A 194 17.68 0.14 8.24
C ALA A 194 16.91 -0.69 7.20
N GLU A 195 16.22 -1.74 7.64
CA GLU A 195 15.47 -2.65 6.77
C GLU A 195 14.24 -1.98 6.14
N ALA A 196 13.41 -1.28 6.93
CA ALA A 196 12.28 -0.56 6.35
C ALA A 196 12.71 0.57 5.42
N ARG A 197 13.86 1.23 5.70
CA ARG A 197 14.43 2.24 4.79
C ARG A 197 14.88 1.63 3.47
N ALA A 198 15.53 0.46 3.49
CA ALA A 198 15.93 -0.25 2.29
C ALA A 198 14.72 -0.73 1.48
N ASP A 199 13.70 -1.27 2.14
CA ASP A 199 12.46 -1.71 1.50
C ASP A 199 11.71 -0.52 0.86
N LEU A 200 11.64 0.61 1.55
CA LEU A 200 11.06 1.84 1.02
C LEU A 200 11.80 2.34 -0.21
N GLN A 201 13.14 2.32 -0.19
CA GLN A 201 13.95 2.69 -1.36
C GLN A 201 13.68 1.75 -2.53
N ALA A 202 13.62 0.43 -2.29
CA ALA A 202 13.32 -0.55 -3.33
C ALA A 202 11.91 -0.36 -3.92
N PHE A 203 10.93 -0.04 -3.07
CA PHE A 203 9.57 0.27 -3.49
C PHE A 203 9.53 1.50 -4.41
N PHE A 204 10.18 2.61 -4.03
CA PHE A 204 10.20 3.81 -4.88
C PHE A 204 10.99 3.60 -6.18
N ALA A 205 12.08 2.83 -6.16
CA ALA A 205 12.79 2.45 -7.38
C ALA A 205 11.88 1.68 -8.36
N HIS A 206 11.01 0.80 -7.85
CA HIS A 206 10.00 0.11 -8.68
C HIS A 206 8.95 1.06 -9.26
N VAL A 207 8.47 2.03 -8.46
CA VAL A 207 7.53 3.06 -8.91
C VAL A 207 8.16 3.92 -10.00
N GLU A 208 9.40 4.38 -9.80
CA GLU A 208 10.17 5.19 -10.74
C GLU A 208 10.40 4.46 -12.07
N GLU A 209 10.75 3.17 -12.04
CA GLU A 209 10.94 2.36 -13.24
C GLU A 209 9.68 2.28 -14.12
N ARG A 210 8.50 2.23 -13.49
CA ARG A 210 7.21 2.14 -14.19
C ARG A 210 6.64 3.50 -14.58
N ALA A 211 6.99 4.54 -13.84
CA ALA A 211 6.41 5.87 -13.98
C ALA A 211 6.77 6.52 -15.32
N ARG A 212 5.75 6.99 -16.03
CA ARG A 212 5.92 7.79 -17.24
C ARG A 212 5.77 9.26 -16.90
N THR A 213 6.74 10.07 -17.32
CA THR A 213 6.68 11.53 -17.13
C THR A 213 5.46 12.10 -17.82
N GLN A 214 4.63 12.83 -17.07
CA GLN A 214 3.62 13.69 -17.68
C GLN A 214 4.32 14.91 -18.26
N GLY A 215 4.28 15.04 -19.58
CA GLY A 215 4.69 16.29 -20.22
C GLY A 215 3.72 17.40 -19.82
N THR A 216 4.25 18.56 -19.45
CA THR A 216 3.47 19.76 -19.15
C THR A 216 2.70 20.20 -20.40
N GLY A 217 1.46 19.73 -20.53
CA GLY A 217 0.46 20.37 -21.38
C GLY A 217 0.06 21.69 -20.72
N ARG A 218 0.86 22.73 -20.92
CA ARG A 218 0.50 24.10 -20.53
C ARG A 218 -0.86 24.45 -21.18
N PRO A 219 -1.91 24.79 -20.42
CA PRO A 219 -3.10 25.37 -21.03
C PRO A 219 -2.68 26.70 -21.65
N GLY A 220 -2.97 26.85 -22.94
CA GLY A 220 -2.74 28.09 -23.70
C GLY A 220 -3.61 29.23 -23.20
#